data_AF-W1YA45-F1
#
_entry.id   AF-W1YA45-F1
#
_cell.length_a   1.000
_cell.length_b   1.000
_cell.length_c   1.000
_cell.angle_alpha   90.00
_cell.angle_beta   90.00
_cell.angle_gamma   90.00
#
_symmetry.space_group_name_H-M   'P 1'
#
loop_
_entity.id
_entity.type
_entity.pdbx_description
1 polymer ?
#
loop_
_entity_poly.entity_id
_entity_poly.type
_entity_poly.pdbx_seq_one_letter_code
_entity_poly.pdbx_strand_id
1 'polypeptide(L)'
;VVEDADVIISFTQLKYHEEATITASIKNICLGYPPASVHGFPKKNTGIHDDLHGFIRSFAKKMPIDLAIISMDKAMIGTGPIFGKAVDTPGLIIAGTDPVAADCIGARMLGFLPQAVNYLYMLYKDGLGESEPQNMTIKGLDVVEAEKLFSKCAYGDKKSILDQDHLKDLHDENSK
;
A
#
# COMPACT_ATOMS: atom_id res chain seq x y z
N VAL A 1 13.11 19.32 1.62
CA VAL A 1 12.77 18.23 0.65
C VAL A 1 14.10 17.54 0.34
N VAL A 2 14.15 16.29 -0.13
CA VAL A 2 15.45 15.72 -0.55
C VAL A 2 15.92 16.53 -1.76
N GLU A 3 17.04 17.24 -1.64
CA GLU A 3 17.53 18.16 -2.68
C GLU A 3 18.53 17.47 -3.63
N ASP A 4 19.28 16.50 -3.13
CA ASP A 4 20.39 15.85 -3.85
C ASP A 4 20.20 14.32 -3.97
N ALA A 5 19.06 13.87 -4.52
CA ALA A 5 18.88 12.48 -4.89
C ALA A 5 18.35 12.35 -6.33
N ASP A 6 19.01 11.51 -7.13
CA ASP A 6 18.56 11.20 -8.49
C ASP A 6 17.34 10.27 -8.50
N VAL A 7 17.24 9.39 -7.50
CA VAL A 7 16.20 8.35 -7.38
C VAL A 7 15.87 8.13 -5.90
N ILE A 8 14.58 8.15 -5.57
CA ILE A 8 14.05 7.79 -4.26
C ILE A 8 13.36 6.43 -4.34
N ILE A 9 13.91 5.45 -3.62
CA ILE A 9 13.37 4.09 -3.56
C ILE A 9 12.71 3.87 -2.20
N SER A 10 11.44 3.48 -2.20
CA SER A 10 10.76 3.01 -1.00
C SER A 10 10.75 1.49 -0.96
N PHE A 11 11.46 0.90 0.00
CA PHE A 11 11.40 -0.53 0.28
C PHE A 11 10.70 -0.78 1.62
N THR A 12 9.65 -1.59 1.61
CA THR A 12 8.82 -1.82 2.79
C THR A 12 8.23 -3.22 2.82
N GLN A 13 7.78 -3.63 4.01
CA GLN A 13 6.94 -4.81 4.19
C GLN A 13 5.48 -4.40 4.27
N LEU A 14 4.62 -5.14 3.59
CA LEU A 14 3.18 -4.90 3.59
C LEU A 14 2.56 -5.20 4.96
N LYS A 15 1.74 -4.30 5.49
CA LYS A 15 1.07 -4.51 6.79
C LYS A 15 -0.35 -3.96 6.79
N TYR A 16 -1.25 -4.65 7.50
CA TYR A 16 -2.42 -4.02 8.10
C TYR A 16 -1.99 -2.92 9.07
N HIS A 17 -2.78 -1.84 9.11
CA HIS A 17 -2.59 -0.76 10.07
C HIS A 17 -3.92 -0.18 10.53
N GLU A 18 -4.11 -0.09 11.84
CA GLU A 18 -5.37 0.33 12.46
C GLU A 18 -5.86 1.72 12.04
N GLU A 19 -4.99 2.74 12.01
CA GLU A 19 -5.39 4.11 11.64
C GLU A 19 -5.27 4.46 10.15
N ALA A 20 -4.37 3.80 9.42
CA ALA A 20 -4.06 4.15 8.03
C ALA A 20 -4.61 3.13 7.02
N THR A 21 -5.34 2.13 7.52
CA THR A 21 -5.76 0.89 6.83
C THR A 21 -4.59 -0.03 6.47
N ILE A 22 -3.56 0.49 5.81
CA ILE A 22 -2.37 -0.28 5.39
C ILE A 22 -1.07 0.48 5.66
N THR A 23 0.04 -0.26 5.74
CA THR A 23 1.39 0.28 5.55
C THR A 23 1.99 -0.35 4.31
N ALA A 24 2.32 0.51 3.35
CA ALA A 24 3.00 0.19 2.10
C ALA A 24 4.00 1.32 1.77
N SER A 25 4.35 1.52 0.51
CA SER A 25 5.51 2.30 0.09
C SER A 25 5.38 3.80 0.41
N ILE A 26 4.19 4.39 0.25
CA ILE A 26 3.95 5.82 0.47
C ILE A 26 4.04 6.13 1.96
N LYS A 27 3.33 5.37 2.79
CA LYS A 27 3.35 5.55 4.26
C LYS A 27 4.76 5.32 4.83
N ASN A 28 5.53 4.39 4.25
CA ASN A 28 6.90 4.11 4.66
C ASN A 28 7.79 5.36 4.57
N ILE A 29 7.81 6.05 3.41
CA ILE A 29 8.60 7.29 3.26
C ILE A 29 7.97 8.42 4.08
N CYS A 30 6.65 8.59 4.01
CA CYS A 30 5.92 9.65 4.73
C CYS A 30 6.23 9.66 6.24
N LEU A 31 6.29 8.48 6.84
CA LEU A 31 6.56 8.33 8.26
C LEU A 31 8.04 8.05 8.57
N GLY A 32 8.87 7.67 7.60
CA GLY A 32 10.30 7.40 7.81
C GLY A 32 11.20 8.62 7.57
N TYR A 33 10.77 9.54 6.70
CA TYR A 33 11.61 10.64 6.23
C TYR A 33 11.67 11.87 7.15
N PRO A 34 10.55 12.43 7.65
CA PRO A 34 10.64 13.63 8.48
C PRO A 34 11.45 13.32 9.76
N PRO A 35 12.24 14.26 10.28
CA PRO A 35 13.02 14.01 11.49
C PRO A 35 12.10 13.87 12.71
N ALA A 36 12.60 13.17 13.73
CA ALA A 36 11.88 13.01 15.01
C ALA A 36 11.52 14.35 15.68
N SER A 37 12.27 15.42 15.39
CA SER A 37 11.95 16.78 15.85
C SER A 37 10.67 17.36 15.22
N VAL A 38 10.24 16.85 14.06
CA VAL A 38 9.02 17.27 13.37
C VAL A 38 7.84 16.37 13.75
N HIS A 39 8.03 15.05 13.81
CA HIS A 39 6.92 14.10 14.01
C HIS A 39 6.90 13.37 15.36
N GLY A 40 7.89 13.59 16.24
CA GLY A 40 7.99 12.97 17.58
C GLY A 40 8.56 11.55 17.61
N PHE A 41 8.99 11.10 18.80
CA PHE A 41 9.38 9.71 19.12
C PHE A 41 8.98 9.37 20.58
N PRO A 42 7.86 8.65 20.83
CA PRO A 42 6.86 8.17 19.88
C PRO A 42 6.06 9.32 19.24
N LYS A 43 5.43 9.06 18.10
CA LYS A 43 4.72 10.06 17.26
C LYS A 43 3.39 10.53 17.85
N LYS A 44 3.37 10.83 19.14
CA LYS A 44 2.17 11.27 19.85
C LYS A 44 2.19 12.79 19.99
N ASN A 45 1.02 13.42 19.90
CA ASN A 45 0.81 14.86 20.16
C ASN A 45 1.50 15.82 19.17
N THR A 46 1.73 15.40 17.92
CA THR A 46 2.31 16.24 16.84
C THR A 46 1.28 16.67 15.79
N GLY A 47 -0.01 16.36 16.01
CA GLY A 47 -1.13 16.64 15.10
C GLY A 47 -1.21 15.71 13.87
N ILE A 48 -0.19 14.89 13.62
CA ILE A 48 -0.16 13.95 12.48
C ILE A 48 -1.32 12.94 12.54
N HIS A 49 -1.67 12.50 13.75
CA HIS A 49 -2.73 11.52 13.96
C HIS A 49 -4.13 12.14 14.00
N ASP A 50 -4.26 13.47 13.96
CA ASP A 50 -5.56 14.14 13.89
C ASP A 50 -6.19 13.94 12.49
N ASP A 51 -5.34 13.91 11.45
CA ASP A 51 -5.70 13.53 10.07
C ASP A 51 -4.53 12.80 9.38
N LEU A 52 -4.32 11.55 9.77
CA LEU A 52 -3.21 10.74 9.27
C LEU A 52 -3.27 10.55 7.74
N HIS A 53 -4.47 10.34 7.20
CA HIS A 53 -4.66 10.15 5.76
C HIS A 53 -4.40 11.44 4.98
N GLY A 54 -4.90 12.58 5.45
CA GLY A 54 -4.61 13.89 4.84
C GLY A 54 -3.14 14.27 4.94
N PHE A 55 -2.46 13.91 6.02
CA PHE A 55 -1.01 14.05 6.14
C PHE A 55 -0.27 13.22 5.09
N ILE A 56 -0.58 11.92 4.97
CA ILE A 56 0.04 11.02 3.98
C ILE A 56 -0.19 11.55 2.55
N ARG A 57 -1.42 11.95 2.22
CA ARG A 57 -1.77 12.56 0.93
C ARG A 57 -0.95 13.82 0.67
N SER A 58 -0.89 14.73 1.64
CA SER A 58 -0.16 16.01 1.51
C SER A 58 1.35 15.81 1.37
N PHE A 59 1.89 14.80 2.04
CA PHE A 59 3.29 14.43 1.93
C PHE A 59 3.62 13.84 0.56
N ALA A 60 2.80 12.89 0.07
CA ALA A 60 2.98 12.27 -1.24
C ALA A 60 2.99 13.28 -2.40
N LYS A 61 2.27 14.41 -2.26
CA LYS A 61 2.32 15.52 -3.22
C LYS A 61 3.66 16.26 -3.30
N LYS A 62 4.49 16.15 -2.27
CA LYS A 62 5.73 16.91 -2.13
C LYS A 62 6.99 16.06 -2.28
N MET A 63 6.86 14.76 -2.07
CA MET A 63 7.99 13.83 -2.00
C MET A 63 7.83 12.75 -3.06
N PRO A 64 8.70 12.73 -4.09
CA PRO A 64 8.65 11.70 -5.11
C PRO A 64 9.06 10.35 -4.53
N ILE A 65 8.50 9.28 -5.10
CA ILE A 65 8.96 7.91 -4.93
C ILE A 65 9.08 7.37 -6.35
N ASP A 66 10.30 7.29 -6.85
CA ASP A 66 10.60 6.88 -8.22
C ASP A 66 10.49 5.36 -8.39
N LEU A 67 10.68 4.61 -7.30
CA LEU A 67 10.51 3.17 -7.27
C LEU A 67 9.93 2.72 -5.92
N ALA A 68 8.73 2.16 -5.95
CA ALA A 68 8.11 1.48 -4.83
C ALA A 68 8.40 -0.02 -4.90
N ILE A 69 8.88 -0.60 -3.80
CA ILE A 69 9.11 -2.04 -3.64
C ILE A 69 8.43 -2.49 -2.34
N ILE A 70 7.41 -3.33 -2.48
CA ILE A 70 6.60 -3.85 -1.38
C ILE A 70 6.82 -5.34 -1.29
N SER A 71 7.37 -5.79 -0.17
CA SER A 71 7.62 -7.20 0.12
C SER A 71 6.46 -7.83 0.88
N MET A 72 6.11 -9.06 0.48
CA MET A 72 5.20 -9.92 1.23
C MET A 72 5.95 -10.91 2.12
N ASP A 73 7.27 -10.76 2.28
CA ASP A 73 8.03 -11.44 3.33
C ASP A 73 7.70 -10.82 4.69
N LYS A 74 7.22 -11.66 5.62
CA LYS A 74 6.68 -11.26 6.93
C LYS A 74 5.68 -10.11 6.83
N ALA A 75 4.81 -10.15 5.82
CA ALA A 75 3.68 -9.24 5.76
C ALA A 75 2.81 -9.42 7.01
N MET A 76 2.22 -8.34 7.52
CA MET A 76 1.39 -8.44 8.74
C MET A 76 -0.08 -8.30 8.43
N ILE A 77 -0.88 -9.26 8.91
CA ILE A 77 -2.35 -9.22 8.82
C ILE A 77 -3.01 -9.13 10.20
N GLY A 78 -4.29 -8.75 10.24
CA GLY A 78 -5.06 -8.62 11.48
C GLY A 78 -4.74 -7.34 12.22
N THR A 79 -4.47 -7.43 13.53
CA THR A 79 -4.13 -6.29 14.42
C THR A 79 -2.66 -5.86 14.30
N GLY A 80 -2.13 -5.87 13.06
CA GLY A 80 -0.83 -5.29 12.76
C GLY A 80 -0.80 -3.77 13.02
N PRO A 81 0.38 -3.17 13.25
CA PRO A 81 1.72 -3.74 13.04
C PRO A 81 2.37 -4.38 14.28
N ILE A 82 1.71 -4.37 15.46
CA ILE A 82 2.31 -4.87 16.71
C ILE A 82 1.76 -6.24 17.10
N PHE A 83 0.45 -6.44 16.99
CA PHE A 83 -0.23 -7.65 17.48
C PHE A 83 -0.75 -8.54 16.34
N GLY A 84 -0.39 -8.23 15.10
CA GLY A 84 -0.82 -8.96 13.92
C GLY A 84 -0.10 -10.30 13.73
N LYS A 85 -0.59 -11.09 12.79
CA LYS A 85 0.03 -12.34 12.34
C LYS A 85 1.00 -12.04 11.19
N ALA A 86 2.26 -12.47 11.34
CA ALA A 86 3.22 -12.46 10.24
C ALA A 86 2.87 -13.56 9.23
N VAL A 87 2.91 -13.21 7.94
CA VAL A 87 2.64 -14.05 6.80
C VAL A 87 3.84 -14.00 5.88
N ASP A 88 4.48 -15.15 5.70
CA ASP A 88 5.58 -15.30 4.77
C ASP A 88 5.05 -15.79 3.43
N THR A 89 5.19 -14.96 2.39
CA THR A 89 4.90 -15.34 1.00
C THR A 89 6.19 -15.27 0.18
N PRO A 90 7.00 -16.35 0.16
CA PRO A 90 8.34 -16.31 -0.42
C PRO A 90 8.35 -15.86 -1.87
N GLY A 91 9.19 -14.87 -2.17
CA GLY A 91 9.42 -14.38 -3.53
C GLY A 91 8.29 -13.52 -4.10
N LEU A 92 7.21 -13.26 -3.36
CA LEU A 92 6.16 -12.34 -3.79
C LEU A 92 6.55 -10.90 -3.41
N ILE A 93 6.76 -10.08 -4.44
CA ILE A 93 7.17 -8.68 -4.33
C ILE A 93 6.38 -7.89 -5.37
N ILE A 94 5.86 -6.72 -4.99
CA ILE A 94 5.36 -5.72 -5.92
C ILE A 94 6.46 -4.69 -6.13
N ALA A 95 6.78 -4.38 -7.38
CA ALA A 95 7.68 -3.29 -7.72
C ALA A 95 7.04 -2.43 -8.82
N GLY A 96 7.09 -1.10 -8.66
CA GLY A 96 6.49 -0.18 -9.62
C GLY A 96 7.06 1.23 -9.51
N THR A 97 7.01 1.96 -10.63
CA THR A 97 7.44 3.36 -10.72
C THR A 97 6.30 4.35 -10.43
N ASP A 98 5.08 3.85 -10.24
CA ASP A 98 3.95 4.59 -9.70
C ASP A 98 3.70 4.06 -8.27
N PRO A 99 3.99 4.84 -7.22
CA PRO A 99 3.81 4.40 -5.84
C PRO A 99 2.34 4.27 -5.44
N VAL A 100 1.42 5.01 -6.08
CA VAL A 100 -0.02 4.87 -5.84
C VAL A 100 -0.48 3.53 -6.42
N ALA A 101 -0.09 3.21 -7.65
CA ALA A 101 -0.41 1.93 -8.28
C ALA A 101 0.15 0.74 -7.48
N ALA A 102 1.42 0.83 -7.04
CA ALA A 102 2.05 -0.22 -6.23
C ALA A 102 1.33 -0.42 -4.89
N ASP A 103 1.01 0.66 -4.16
CA ASP A 103 0.29 0.57 -2.89
C ASP A 103 -1.15 0.09 -3.08
N CYS A 104 -1.80 0.38 -4.22
CA CYS A 104 -3.12 -0.16 -4.57
C CYS A 104 -3.07 -1.68 -4.75
N ILE A 105 -2.11 -2.21 -5.49
CA ILE A 105 -1.93 -3.68 -5.60
C ILE A 105 -1.57 -4.27 -4.23
N GLY A 106 -0.78 -3.57 -3.41
CA GLY A 106 -0.51 -3.97 -2.03
C GLY A 106 -1.77 -4.04 -1.17
N ALA A 107 -2.66 -3.05 -1.26
CA ALA A 107 -3.94 -3.03 -0.56
C ALA A 107 -4.80 -4.25 -0.93
N ARG A 108 -4.81 -4.62 -2.21
CA ARG A 108 -5.55 -5.76 -2.76
C ARG A 108 -5.09 -7.10 -2.18
N MET A 109 -3.79 -7.28 -1.95
CA MET A 109 -3.28 -8.47 -1.24
C MET A 109 -3.87 -8.61 0.16
N LEU A 110 -4.19 -7.49 0.81
CA LEU A 110 -4.84 -7.45 2.12
C LEU A 110 -6.38 -7.49 2.02
N GLY A 111 -6.94 -7.69 0.83
CA GLY A 111 -8.39 -7.77 0.60
C GLY A 111 -9.08 -6.41 0.51
N PHE A 112 -8.35 -5.33 0.24
CA PHE A 112 -8.92 -3.99 0.12
C PHE A 112 -8.91 -3.50 -1.33
N LEU A 113 -10.05 -2.99 -1.80
CA LEU A 113 -10.07 -2.10 -2.95
C LEU A 113 -9.43 -0.76 -2.57
N PRO A 114 -8.82 -0.02 -3.51
CA PRO A 114 -8.13 1.23 -3.19
C PRO A 114 -9.01 2.27 -2.50
N GLN A 115 -10.32 2.34 -2.78
CA GLN A 115 -11.22 3.27 -2.10
C GLN A 115 -11.44 2.97 -0.61
N ALA A 116 -11.14 1.75 -0.16
CA ALA A 116 -11.14 1.42 1.27
C ALA A 116 -9.92 2.03 2.01
N VAL A 117 -8.91 2.47 1.28
CA VAL A 117 -7.72 3.15 1.82
C VAL A 117 -7.81 4.64 1.46
N ASN A 118 -8.30 5.45 2.40
CA ASN A 118 -8.67 6.85 2.14
C ASN A 118 -7.55 7.66 1.46
N TYR A 119 -6.29 7.52 1.87
CA TYR A 119 -5.19 8.29 1.26
C TYR A 119 -4.92 7.87 -0.20
N LEU A 120 -5.07 6.59 -0.55
CA LEU A 120 -4.90 6.11 -1.92
C LEU A 120 -6.03 6.65 -2.81
N TYR A 121 -7.26 6.56 -2.33
CA TYR A 121 -8.40 7.12 -3.04
C TYR A 121 -8.24 8.61 -3.31
N MET A 122 -7.86 9.39 -2.30
CA MET A 122 -7.67 10.82 -2.46
C MET A 122 -6.51 11.15 -3.42
N LEU A 123 -5.43 10.36 -3.42
CA LEU A 123 -4.31 10.55 -4.36
C LEU A 123 -4.71 10.27 -5.80
N TYR A 124 -5.51 9.23 -6.04
CA TYR A 124 -6.11 8.97 -7.36
C TYR A 124 -7.04 10.11 -7.78
N LYS A 125 -7.91 10.58 -6.89
CA LYS A 125 -8.79 11.75 -7.18
C LYS A 125 -8.02 13.03 -7.47
N ASP A 126 -6.80 13.16 -6.96
CA ASP A 126 -5.90 14.27 -7.24
C ASP A 126 -5.08 14.08 -8.53
N GLY A 127 -5.17 12.93 -9.19
CA GLY A 127 -4.41 12.61 -10.40
C GLY A 127 -2.92 12.34 -10.16
N LEU A 128 -2.53 11.92 -8.95
CA LEU A 128 -1.12 11.67 -8.60
C LEU A 128 -0.61 10.28 -8.99
N GLY A 129 -1.50 9.36 -9.38
CA GLY A 129 -1.15 8.02 -9.82
C GLY A 129 -2.40 7.20 -10.09
N GLU A 130 -2.20 5.98 -10.57
CA GLU A 130 -3.27 5.07 -10.96
C GLU A 130 -3.74 4.20 -9.78
N SER A 131 -5.05 3.96 -9.69
CA SER A 131 -5.65 3.05 -8.72
C SER A 131 -6.49 1.94 -9.36
N GLU A 132 -6.78 2.02 -10.66
CA GLU A 132 -7.49 0.99 -11.40
C GLU A 132 -6.51 0.01 -12.04
N PRO A 133 -6.49 -1.27 -11.62
CA PRO A 133 -5.58 -2.26 -12.19
C PRO A 133 -5.69 -2.41 -13.70
N GLN A 134 -6.89 -2.17 -14.25
CA GLN A 134 -7.21 -2.21 -15.68
C GLN A 134 -6.28 -1.29 -16.52
N ASN A 135 -5.88 -0.16 -15.93
CA ASN A 135 -5.09 0.88 -16.58
C ASN A 135 -3.58 0.71 -16.33
N MET A 136 -3.19 -0.27 -15.50
CA MET A 136 -1.81 -0.51 -15.14
C MET A 136 -1.14 -1.46 -16.14
N THR A 137 0.11 -1.18 -16.49
CA THR A 137 0.95 -2.15 -17.21
C THR A 137 1.60 -3.10 -16.22
N ILE A 138 0.94 -4.23 -15.94
CA ILE A 138 1.43 -5.24 -14.99
C ILE A 138 2.23 -6.31 -15.73
N LYS A 139 3.44 -6.60 -15.24
CA LYS A 139 4.34 -7.63 -15.78
C LYS A 139 4.65 -8.65 -14.69
N GLY A 140 4.88 -9.89 -15.09
CA GLY A 140 5.16 -10.99 -14.17
C GLY A 140 3.88 -11.75 -13.81
N LEU A 141 3.67 -11.98 -12.52
CA LEU A 141 2.50 -12.71 -12.01
C LEU A 141 1.23 -11.88 -12.19
N ASP A 142 0.14 -12.54 -12.58
CA ASP A 142 -1.19 -11.92 -12.64
C ASP A 142 -1.67 -11.49 -11.23
N VAL A 143 -2.47 -10.42 -11.15
CA VAL A 143 -2.94 -9.87 -9.87
C VAL A 143 -3.78 -10.89 -9.11
N VAL A 144 -4.70 -11.58 -9.79
CA VAL A 144 -5.59 -12.56 -9.15
C VAL A 144 -4.78 -13.78 -8.70
N GLU A 145 -3.76 -14.18 -9.46
CA GLU A 145 -2.83 -15.23 -9.04
C GLU A 145 -2.00 -14.83 -7.82
N ALA A 146 -1.54 -13.56 -7.76
CA ALA A 146 -0.83 -13.02 -6.61
C ALA A 146 -1.72 -13.01 -5.36
N GLU A 147 -2.99 -12.60 -5.48
CA GLU A 147 -3.96 -12.66 -4.38
C GLU A 147 -4.15 -14.10 -3.89
N LYS A 148 -4.32 -15.06 -4.80
CA LYS A 148 -4.46 -16.49 -4.46
C LYS A 148 -3.25 -17.02 -3.71
N LEU A 149 -2.04 -16.63 -4.15
CA LEU A 149 -0.80 -17.05 -3.51
C LEU A 149 -0.69 -16.48 -2.10
N PHE A 150 -0.89 -15.16 -1.95
CA PHE A 150 -0.85 -14.50 -0.66
C PHE A 150 -1.92 -15.04 0.29
N SER A 151 -3.16 -15.17 -0.18
CA SER A 151 -4.30 -15.67 0.59
C SER A 151 -4.09 -17.10 1.10
N LYS A 152 -3.51 -17.97 0.26
CA LYS A 152 -3.12 -19.32 0.67
C LYS A 152 -2.10 -19.28 1.83
N CYS A 153 -1.10 -18.42 1.78
CA CYS A 153 -0.12 -18.27 2.87
C CYS A 153 -0.75 -17.64 4.13
N ALA A 154 -1.60 -16.64 3.95
CA ALA A 154 -2.21 -15.88 5.03
C ALA A 154 -3.26 -16.70 5.81
N TYR A 155 -4.16 -17.37 5.07
CA TYR A 155 -5.39 -17.96 5.60
C TYR A 155 -5.51 -19.46 5.36
N GLY A 156 -4.64 -20.06 4.53
CA GLY A 156 -4.73 -21.47 4.14
C GLY A 156 -5.78 -21.76 3.06
N ASP A 157 -6.53 -20.74 2.62
CA ASP A 157 -7.56 -20.85 1.59
C ASP A 157 -7.19 -20.01 0.36
N LYS A 158 -7.39 -20.56 -0.84
CA LYS A 158 -7.20 -19.85 -2.11
C LYS A 158 -8.42 -19.02 -2.51
N LYS A 159 -9.57 -19.24 -1.87
CA LYS A 159 -10.82 -18.54 -2.16
C LYS A 159 -11.00 -17.28 -1.31
N SER A 160 -10.10 -16.96 -0.39
CA SER A 160 -10.18 -15.71 0.39
C SER A 160 -9.44 -14.58 -0.33
N ILE A 161 -9.84 -14.28 -1.57
CA ILE A 161 -9.25 -13.25 -2.44
C ILE A 161 -10.29 -12.19 -2.80
N LEU A 162 -9.83 -11.01 -3.22
CA LEU A 162 -10.71 -9.89 -3.55
C LEU A 162 -11.39 -10.10 -4.91
N ASP A 163 -10.62 -10.59 -5.89
CA ASP A 163 -11.05 -10.86 -7.26
C ASP A 163 -11.41 -12.33 -7.46
N GLN A 164 -12.70 -12.67 -7.35
CA GLN A 164 -13.17 -14.05 -7.55
C GLN A 164 -13.46 -14.34 -9.02
N ASP A 165 -14.36 -13.56 -9.60
CA ASP A 165 -14.92 -13.78 -10.94
C ASP A 165 -14.16 -12.98 -12.01
N HIS A 166 -13.82 -11.74 -11.69
CA HIS A 166 -13.06 -10.82 -12.53
C HIS A 166 -12.20 -9.88 -11.69
N LEU A 167 -11.25 -9.21 -12.36
CA LEU A 167 -10.42 -8.17 -11.75
C LEU A 167 -11.27 -6.91 -11.55
N LYS A 168 -11.54 -6.58 -10.28
CA LYS A 168 -12.38 -5.43 -9.92
C LYS A 168 -11.65 -4.11 -10.16
N ASP A 169 -12.35 -3.14 -10.73
CA ASP A 169 -11.93 -1.73 -10.71
C ASP A 169 -12.19 -1.10 -9.33
N LEU A 170 -12.01 0.21 -9.23
CA LEU A 170 -12.30 0.98 -8.02
C LEU A 170 -13.73 0.72 -7.50
N HIS A 171 -14.74 0.70 -8.35
CA HIS A 171 -16.13 0.63 -7.89
C HIS A 171 -16.82 -0.72 -8.16
N ASP A 172 -16.07 -1.68 -8.71
CA ASP A 172 -16.59 -2.95 -9.23
C ASP A 172 -17.74 -2.74 -10.23
N GLU A 173 -17.67 -1.69 -11.05
CA GLU A 173 -18.77 -1.31 -11.96
C GLU A 173 -19.01 -2.34 -13.07
N ASN A 174 -18.03 -3.20 -13.32
CA ASN A 174 -18.06 -4.25 -14.32
C ASN A 174 -18.73 -5.56 -13.87
N SER A 175 -19.31 -5.62 -12.67
CA SER A 175 -19.93 -6.85 -12.10
C SER A 175 -21.27 -7.30 -12.74
N LYS A 176 -21.53 -6.95 -14.00
CA LYS A 176 -22.81 -7.23 -14.69
C LYS A 176 -22.91 -8.65 -15.24
#